data_AF-A0A7M4ASN1-F1
#
_entry.id   AF-A0A7M4ASN1-F1
#
_cell.length_a   1.000
_cell.length_b   1.000
_cell.length_c   1.000
_cell.angle_alpha   90.00
_cell.angle_beta   90.00
_cell.angle_gamma   90.00
#
_symmetry.space_group_name_H-M   'P 1'
#
loop_
_entity.id
_entity.type
_entity.pdbx_description
1 polymer ?
#
loop_
_entity_poly.entity_id
_entity_poly.type
_entity_poly.pdbx_seq_one_letter_code
_entity_poly.pdbx_strand_id
1 'polypeptide(L)'
;MPELPEVETVRQGLLQGTLNKTFADVLIRRDGLRYPFPEDLVSITGTSVVGIRRRAKYLLIDLSDGRVLLSHLGMSGRYTIFDRAESAAAKPLLRT
;
A
#
# COMPACT_ATOMS: atom_id res chain seq x y z
N MET A 1 11.29 -4.64 -13.22
CA MET A 1 9.94 -4.44 -13.75
C MET A 1 9.12 -5.64 -13.33
N PRO A 2 8.31 -5.52 -12.27
CA PRO A 2 7.38 -6.58 -11.90
C PRO A 2 6.43 -6.86 -13.06
N GLU A 3 6.34 -8.11 -13.48
CA GLU A 3 5.37 -8.57 -14.47
C GLU A 3 4.08 -9.04 -13.77
N LEU A 4 3.14 -9.57 -14.55
CA LEU A 4 1.84 -10.02 -14.01
C LEU A 4 1.98 -11.02 -12.84
N PRO A 5 2.88 -12.03 -12.90
CA PRO A 5 3.05 -12.96 -11.79
C PRO A 5 3.56 -12.29 -10.52
N GLU A 6 4.56 -11.42 -10.61
CA GLU A 6 5.14 -10.74 -9.45
C GLU A 6 4.12 -9.78 -8.81
N VAL A 7 3.33 -9.08 -9.63
CA VAL A 7 2.24 -8.24 -9.10
C VAL A 7 1.18 -9.08 -8.39
N GLU A 8 0.88 -10.28 -8.88
CA GLU A 8 -0.02 -11.22 -8.19
C GLU A 8 0.58 -11.71 -6.87
N THR A 9 1.88 -12.03 -6.82
CA THR A 9 2.57 -12.38 -5.57
C THR A 9 2.47 -11.25 -4.55
N VAL A 10 2.70 -10.01 -4.96
CA VAL A 10 2.55 -8.82 -4.09
C VAL A 10 1.10 -8.68 -3.61
N ARG A 11 0.12 -8.88 -4.49
CA ARG A 11 -1.31 -8.83 -4.14
C ARG A 11 -1.64 -9.82 -3.02
N GLN A 12 -1.18 -11.06 -3.14
CA GLN A 12 -1.43 -12.12 -2.15
C GLN A 12 -0.77 -11.80 -0.81
N GLY A 13 0.50 -11.37 -0.82
CA GLY A 13 1.21 -11.00 0.41
C GLY A 13 0.56 -9.82 1.13
N LEU A 14 0.15 -8.79 0.39
CA LEU A 14 -0.62 -7.67 0.96
C LEU A 14 -1.96 -8.15 1.52
N LEU A 15 -2.72 -8.95 0.78
CA LEU A 15 -4.03 -9.43 1.21
C LEU A 15 -3.91 -10.20 2.54
N GLN A 16 -2.94 -11.11 2.65
CA GLN A 16 -2.67 -11.85 3.89
C GLN A 16 -2.26 -10.92 5.05
N GLY A 17 -1.48 -9.88 4.76
CA GLY A 17 -0.96 -8.99 5.79
C GLY A 17 -1.90 -7.85 6.20
N THR A 18 -2.88 -7.46 5.37
CA THR A 18 -3.66 -6.23 5.58
C THR A 18 -5.17 -6.40 5.55
N LEU A 19 -5.73 -7.54 5.12
CA LEU A 19 -7.19 -7.72 5.06
C LEU A 19 -7.83 -7.48 6.45
N ASN A 20 -8.92 -6.71 6.46
CA ASN A 20 -9.67 -6.26 7.64
C ASN A 20 -8.87 -5.40 8.63
N LYS A 21 -7.66 -4.96 8.29
CA LYS A 21 -6.90 -4.01 9.11
C LYS A 21 -7.23 -2.57 8.74
N THR A 22 -7.21 -1.71 9.75
CA THR A 22 -7.47 -0.27 9.63
C THR A 22 -6.17 0.51 9.51
N PHE A 23 -6.16 1.51 8.63
CA PHE A 23 -5.08 2.50 8.59
C PHE A 23 -5.18 3.40 9.83
N ALA A 24 -4.32 3.17 10.83
CA ALA A 24 -4.27 4.01 12.03
C ALA A 24 -3.62 5.38 11.75
N ASP A 25 -2.67 5.43 10.82
CA ASP A 25 -1.96 6.64 10.41
C ASP A 25 -1.39 6.44 8.99
N VAL A 26 -1.15 7.54 8.27
CA VAL A 26 -0.62 7.56 6.90
C VAL A 26 0.44 8.64 6.78
N LEU A 27 1.68 8.23 6.55
CA LEU A 27 2.83 9.13 6.42
C LEU A 27 3.35 9.15 4.98
N ILE A 28 3.36 10.34 4.37
CA ILE A 28 3.93 10.61 3.04
C ILE A 28 5.28 11.31 3.22
N ARG A 29 6.29 10.82 2.50
CA ARG A 29 7.73 11.10 2.78
C ARG A 29 8.48 11.73 1.62
N ARG A 30 7.75 11.98 0.54
CA ARG A 30 8.20 12.59 -0.70
C ARG A 30 6.97 13.10 -1.43
N ASP A 31 7.16 14.07 -2.29
CA ASP A 31 6.05 14.81 -2.92
C ASP A 31 5.25 13.97 -3.94
N GLY A 32 5.81 12.86 -4.42
CA GLY A 32 5.13 11.99 -5.37
C GLY A 32 5.91 10.75 -5.78
N LEU A 33 5.34 10.03 -6.75
CA LEU A 33 5.98 8.93 -7.46
C LEU A 33 6.22 9.35 -8.92
N ARG A 34 5.65 8.63 -9.89
CA ARG A 34 5.58 9.07 -11.28
C ARG A 34 4.65 10.28 -11.46
N TYR A 35 3.64 10.36 -10.61
CA TYR A 35 2.69 11.46 -10.51
C TYR A 35 2.65 11.92 -9.03
N PRO A 36 2.22 13.16 -8.76
CA PRO A 36 1.95 13.63 -7.40
C PRO A 36 0.96 12.72 -6.69
N PHE A 37 1.07 12.64 -5.36
CA PHE A 37 0.03 11.99 -4.56
C PHE A 37 -1.26 12.83 -4.59
N PRO A 38 -2.45 12.19 -4.50
CA PRO A 38 -3.69 12.93 -4.24
C PRO A 38 -3.57 13.76 -2.95
N GLU A 39 -4.07 14.98 -2.96
CA GLU A 39 -4.03 15.88 -1.80
C GLU A 39 -4.72 15.27 -0.58
N ASP A 40 -5.75 14.46 -0.82
CA ASP A 40 -6.56 13.80 0.19
C ASP A 40 -6.06 12.39 0.55
N LEU A 41 -4.87 11.95 0.09
CA LEU A 41 -4.42 10.57 0.32
C LEU A 41 -4.38 10.20 1.82
N VAL A 42 -4.04 11.13 2.70
CA VAL A 42 -4.00 10.90 4.16
C VAL A 42 -5.40 10.63 4.75
N SER A 43 -6.46 11.06 4.06
CA SER A 43 -7.86 10.86 4.48
C SER A 43 -8.33 9.40 4.44
N ILE A 44 -7.50 8.47 3.96
CA ILE A 44 -7.78 7.02 4.11
C ILE A 44 -7.55 6.54 5.56
N THR A 45 -6.94 7.36 6.41
CA THR A 45 -6.83 7.07 7.85
C THR A 45 -8.21 6.79 8.44
N GLY A 46 -8.33 5.75 9.26
CA GLY A 46 -9.58 5.26 9.82
C GLY A 46 -10.37 4.31 8.91
N THR A 47 -10.00 4.17 7.63
CA THR A 47 -10.59 3.17 6.74
C THR A 47 -9.90 1.82 6.87
N SER A 48 -10.60 0.74 6.55
CA SER A 48 -10.06 -0.63 6.57
C SER A 48 -9.92 -1.19 5.15
N VAL A 49 -8.91 -2.03 4.93
CA VAL A 49 -8.78 -2.80 3.69
C VAL A 49 -9.80 -3.93 3.70
N VAL A 50 -10.73 -3.92 2.74
CA VAL A 50 -11.77 -4.96 2.61
C VAL A 50 -11.48 -5.95 1.47
N GLY A 51 -10.56 -5.59 0.58
CA GLY A 51 -10.15 -6.47 -0.52
C GLY A 51 -8.94 -5.91 -1.25
N ILE A 52 -8.24 -6.78 -1.98
CA ILE A 52 -7.18 -6.37 -2.90
C ILE A 52 -7.33 -7.15 -4.21
N ARG A 53 -7.63 -6.44 -5.28
CA ARG A 53 -7.76 -6.98 -6.64
C ARG A 53 -6.55 -6.57 -7.48
N ARG A 54 -6.41 -7.18 -8.65
CA ARG A 54 -5.40 -6.82 -9.64
C ARG A 54 -6.03 -6.69 -11.02
N ARG A 55 -5.63 -5.65 -11.75
CA ARG A 55 -5.94 -5.48 -13.17
C ARG A 55 -4.64 -5.18 -13.91
N ALA A 56 -4.22 -6.08 -14.78
CA ALA A 56 -2.88 -6.02 -15.39
C ALA A 56 -1.79 -5.83 -14.30
N LYS A 57 -0.99 -4.76 -14.39
CA LYS A 57 0.09 -4.46 -13.44
C LYS A 57 -0.32 -3.50 -12.30
N TYR A 58 -1.62 -3.27 -12.14
CA TYR A 58 -2.16 -2.43 -11.07
C TYR A 58 -2.71 -3.29 -9.94
N LEU A 59 -2.42 -2.86 -8.71
CA LEU A 59 -3.09 -3.29 -7.49
C LEU A 59 -4.24 -2.33 -7.19
N LEU A 60 -5.41 -2.88 -6.88
CA LEU A 60 -6.61 -2.15 -6.51
C LEU A 60 -6.94 -2.55 -5.07
N ILE A 61 -6.66 -1.67 -4.11
CA ILE A 61 -6.91 -1.92 -2.68
C ILE A 61 -8.27 -1.30 -2.36
N ASP A 62 -9.27 -2.15 -2.16
CA ASP A 62 -10.63 -1.75 -1.86
C ASP A 62 -10.75 -1.38 -0.37
N LEU A 63 -11.28 -0.19 -0.09
CA LEU A 63 -11.42 0.38 1.26
C LEU A 63 -12.87 0.30 1.76
N SER A 64 -13.05 0.25 3.08
CA SER A 64 -14.34 0.10 3.73
C SER A 64 -15.35 1.24 3.49
N ASP A 65 -14.88 2.39 3.02
CA ASP A 65 -15.71 3.55 2.68
C ASP A 65 -16.07 3.62 1.18
N GLY A 66 -15.79 2.56 0.43
CA GLY A 66 -16.10 2.44 -1.00
C GLY A 66 -15.04 3.03 -1.92
N ARG A 67 -13.98 3.65 -1.40
CA ARG A 67 -12.84 4.11 -2.22
C ARG A 67 -11.94 2.95 -2.64
N VAL A 68 -11.14 3.18 -3.67
CA VAL A 68 -10.11 2.24 -4.14
C VAL A 68 -8.77 2.95 -4.22
N LEU A 69 -7.78 2.48 -3.45
CA LEU A 69 -6.41 2.93 -3.56
C LEU A 69 -5.72 2.16 -4.71
N LEU A 70 -5.50 2.88 -5.81
CA LEU A 70 -4.83 2.35 -7.00
C LEU A 70 -3.31 2.48 -6.88
N SER A 71 -2.59 1.37 -7.05
CA SER A 71 -1.13 1.34 -6.94
C SER A 71 -0.47 0.62 -8.11
N HIS A 72 0.67 1.14 -8.55
CA HIS A 72 1.48 0.58 -9.62
C HIS A 72 2.95 0.58 -9.24
N LEU A 73 3.59 -0.59 -9.29
CA LEU A 73 4.97 -0.76 -8.81
C LEU A 73 6.03 -0.13 -9.73
N GLY A 74 5.71 0.15 -11.00
CA GLY A 74 6.69 0.69 -11.94
C GLY A 74 7.83 -0.29 -12.18
N MET A 75 9.07 0.19 -12.20
CA MET A 75 10.24 -0.68 -12.44
C MET A 75 10.80 -1.30 -11.16
N SER A 76 10.79 -0.56 -10.04
CA SER A 76 11.49 -0.87 -8.79
C SER A 76 10.65 -0.71 -7.52
N GLY A 77 9.37 -0.36 -7.66
CA GLY A 77 8.45 -0.25 -6.53
C GLY A 77 8.25 -1.59 -5.85
N ARG A 78 8.09 -1.54 -4.53
CA ARG A 78 7.91 -2.70 -3.66
C ARG A 78 7.02 -2.34 -2.48
N TYR A 79 6.32 -3.33 -1.95
CA TYR A 79 5.68 -3.27 -0.66
C TYR A 79 6.51 -4.04 0.36
N THR A 80 6.49 -3.58 1.60
CA THR A 80 7.12 -4.28 2.71
C THR A 80 6.16 -4.22 3.89
N ILE A 81 5.95 -5.38 4.50
CA ILE A 81 5.09 -5.54 5.67
C ILE A 81 6.04 -5.84 6.82
N PHE A 82 5.93 -5.04 7.87
CA PHE A 82 6.67 -5.24 9.10
C PHE A 82 5.69 -5.62 10.19
N ASP A 83 6.07 -6.55 11.05
CA ASP A 83 5.37 -6.69 12.32
C ASP A 83 5.69 -5.50 13.25
N ARG A 84 5.07 -5.47 14.44
CA ARG A 84 5.24 -4.37 15.39
C ARG A 84 6.67 -4.29 15.95
N ALA A 85 7.33 -5.42 16.17
CA ALA A 85 8.69 -5.48 16.67
C ALA A 85 9.69 -5.03 15.59
N GLU A 86 9.52 -5.50 14.36
CA GLU A 86 10.29 -5.09 13.19
C GLU A 86 10.10 -3.60 12.88
N SER A 87 8.87 -3.07 13.00
CA SER A 87 8.59 -1.64 12.80
C SER A 87 9.36 -0.76 13.80
N ALA A 88 9.52 -1.23 15.06
CA ALA A 88 10.29 -0.51 16.05
C ALA A 88 11.79 -0.47 15.71
N ALA A 89 12.32 -1.53 15.09
CA ALA A 89 13.70 -1.60 14.61
C ALA A 89 13.92 -0.84 13.28
N ALA A 90 12.92 -0.87 12.38
CA ALA A 90 12.90 -0.16 11.10
C ALA A 90 12.59 1.34 11.23
N LYS A 91 12.56 1.89 12.45
CA LYS A 91 12.38 3.32 12.74
C LYS A 91 13.13 4.29 11.79
N PRO A 92 14.38 4.03 11.35
CA PRO A 92 15.08 4.91 10.41
C PRO A 92 14.38 4.97 9.05
N LEU A 93 13.89 3.84 8.54
CA LEU A 93 13.10 3.74 7.31
C LEU A 93 11.68 4.27 7.52
N LEU A 94 11.24 4.45 8.77
CA LEU A 94 9.89 4.85 9.13
C LEU A 94 9.74 6.34 9.58
N ARG A 95 10.76 7.20 9.51
CA ARG A 95 10.67 8.62 9.93
C ARG A 95 11.07 9.71 8.93
N THR A 96 11.75 9.40 7.82
CA THR A 96 11.91 10.34 6.69
C THR A 96 10.70 10.29 5.82
#